data_AF-K8PD71-F1
#
_entry.id   AF-K8PD71-F1
#
_cell.length_a   1.000
_cell.length_b   1.000
_cell.length_c   1.000
_cell.angle_alpha   90.00
_cell.angle_beta   90.00
_cell.angle_gamma   90.00
#
_symmetry.space_group_name_H-M   'P 1'
#
loop_
_entity.id
_entity.type
_entity.pdbx_description
1 polymer ?
#
loop_
_entity_poly.entity_id
_entity_poly.type
_entity_poly.pdbx_seq_one_letter_code
_entity_poly.pdbx_strand_id
1 'polypeptide(L)' 'MARTNSISIEEKWQKIADDTRNQASKMPPCQKRDELLKKASQLDIAVNLNNWLSADPKPLK' A
#
# COMPACT_ATOMS: atom_id res chain seq x y z
N MET A 1 -13.62 0.93 -26.76
CA MET A 1 -13.44 0.18 -25.50
C MET A 1 -12.01 0.40 -25.00
N ALA A 2 -11.75 1.49 -24.28
CA ALA A 2 -10.44 1.74 -23.70
C ALA A 2 -10.42 1.11 -22.30
N ARG A 3 -9.88 -0.11 -22.18
CA ARG A 3 -9.46 -0.61 -20.87
C ARG A 3 -8.19 0.12 -20.53
N THR A 4 -8.31 1.28 -19.89
CA THR A 4 -7.17 1.91 -19.24
C THR A 4 -6.65 0.88 -18.24
N ASN A 5 -5.50 0.29 -18.56
CA ASN A 5 -4.73 -0.52 -17.63
C ASN A 5 -4.10 0.43 -16.58
N SER A 6 -4.95 1.23 -15.94
CA SER A 6 -4.61 2.12 -14.85
C SER A 6 -4.55 1.23 -13.62
N ILE A 7 -3.44 0.50 -13.47
CA ILE A 7 -3.10 -0.11 -12.18
C ILE A 7 -3.27 1.02 -11.15
N SER A 8 -4.24 0.85 -10.26
CA SER A 8 -4.57 1.87 -9.27
C SER A 8 -3.29 2.15 -8.47
N ILE A 9 -3.08 3.41 -8.06
CA ILE A 9 -1.95 3.77 -7.18
C ILE A 9 -1.95 2.86 -5.94
N GLU A 10 -3.14 2.49 -5.50
CA GLU A 10 -3.41 1.51 -4.47
C GLU A 10 -2.81 0.12 -4.76
N GLU A 11 -3.08 -0.46 -5.92
CA GLU A 11 -2.53 -1.76 -6.33
C GLU A 11 -1.00 -1.73 -6.43
N LYS A 12 -0.42 -0.59 -6.84
CA LYS A 12 1.04 -0.41 -6.84
C LYS A 12 1.59 -0.39 -5.41
N TRP A 13 0.95 0.33 -4.51
CA TRP A 13 1.36 0.39 -3.10
C TRP A 13 1.20 -0.96 -2.40
N GLN A 14 0.13 -1.69 -2.69
CA GLN A 14 -0.07 -3.05 -2.18
C GLN A 14 1.07 -3.98 -2.63
N LYS A 15 1.40 -3.98 -3.93
CA LYS A 15 2.51 -4.81 -4.47
C LYS A 15 3.85 -4.47 -3.83
N ILE A 16 4.12 -3.18 -3.59
CA ILE A 16 5.36 -2.74 -2.94
C ILE A 16 5.36 -3.18 -1.47
N ALA A 17 4.23 -3.07 -0.75
CA ALA A 17 4.13 -3.52 0.63
C ALA A 17 4.35 -5.04 0.76
N ASP A 18 3.78 -5.83 -0.15
CA ASP A 18 3.95 -7.28 -0.19
C ASP A 18 5.38 -7.69 -0.53
N ASP A 19 6.01 -7.06 -1.53
CA ASP A 19 7.42 -7.33 -1.85
C ASP A 19 8.34 -6.97 -0.68
N THR A 20 8.08 -5.84 -0.04
CA THR A 20 8.82 -5.36 1.13
C THR A 20 8.68 -6.33 2.32
N ARG A 21 7.48 -6.88 2.54
CA ARG A 21 7.23 -7.93 3.55
C ARG A 21 7.96 -9.22 3.20
N ASN A 22 7.94 -9.63 1.94
CA ASN A 22 8.61 -10.85 1.48
C ASN A 22 10.14 -10.73 1.63
N GLN A 23 10.71 -9.57 1.32
CA GLN A 23 12.12 -9.27 1.57
C GLN A 23 12.43 -9.29 3.07
N ALA A 24 11.60 -8.65 3.90
CA ALA A 24 11.77 -8.68 5.34
C ALA A 24 11.68 -10.10 5.92
N SER A 25 10.78 -10.95 5.41
CA SER A 25 10.62 -12.33 5.86
C SER A 25 11.81 -13.22 5.51
N LYS A 26 12.56 -12.89 4.46
CA LYS A 26 13.79 -13.60 4.06
C LYS A 26 15.01 -13.14 4.83
N MET A 27 14.92 -12.01 5.54
CA MET A 27 16.01 -11.48 6.34
C MET A 27 15.93 -11.95 7.79
N PRO A 28 17.07 -12.27 8.43
CA PRO A 28 17.10 -12.48 9.87
C PRO A 28 16.68 -11.20 10.61
N PRO A 29 16.29 -11.31 11.89
CA PRO A 29 15.94 -10.15 12.70
C PRO A 29 17.10 -9.15 12.76
N CYS A 30 16.93 -8.00 12.10
CA CYS A 30 17.92 -6.93 12.06
C CYS A 30 17.21 -5.59 11.82
N GLN A 31 17.87 -4.47 12.14
CA GLN A 31 17.29 -3.13 11.98
C GLN A 31 16.76 -2.88 10.56
N LYS A 32 17.46 -3.37 9.52
CA LYS A 32 17.00 -3.29 8.12
C LYS A 32 15.67 -3.99 7.88
N ARG A 33 15.44 -5.15 8.52
CA ARG A 33 14.17 -5.87 8.43
C ARG A 33 13.05 -5.04 9.05
N ASP A 34 13.31 -4.44 10.21
CA ASP A 34 12.30 -3.64 10.91
C ASP A 34 12.00 -2.32 10.16
N GLU A 35 12.98 -1.72 9.49
CA GLU A 35 12.78 -0.60 8.57
C GLU A 35 11.93 -0.98 7.36
N LEU A 36 12.16 -2.16 6.77
CA LEU A 36 11.34 -2.68 5.67
C LEU A 36 9.89 -2.91 6.14
N LEU A 37 9.69 -3.55 7.29
CA LEU A 37 8.36 -3.74 7.86
C LEU A 37 7.66 -2.40 8.14
N LYS A 38 8.39 -1.40 8.63
CA LYS A 38 7.86 -0.05 8.85
C LYS A 38 7.42 0.61 7.54
N LYS A 39 8.20 0.48 6.47
CA LYS A 39 7.82 0.97 5.12
C LYS A 39 6.58 0.27 4.59
N ALA A 40 6.47 -1.04 4.75
CA ALA A 40 5.27 -1.78 4.34
C ALA A 40 4.02 -1.28 5.08
N SER A 41 4.10 -1.08 6.40
CA SER A 41 2.99 -0.52 7.19
C SER A 41 2.62 0.92 6.78
N GLN A 42 3.61 1.75 6.43
CA GLN A 42 3.34 3.10 5.92
C GLN A 42 2.58 3.08 4.59
N LEU A 43 2.90 2.13 3.71
CA LEU A 43 2.18 1.96 2.44
C LEU A 43 0.73 1.52 2.66
N ASP A 44 0.47 0.61 3.59
CA ASP A 44 -0.91 0.22 3.93
C ASP A 44 -1.71 1.40 4.49
N ILE A 45 -1.09 2.25 5.32
CA ILE A 45 -1.73 3.48 5.83
C ILE A 45 -2.03 4.43 4.66
N ALA A 46 -1.08 4.60 3.73
CA ALA A 46 -1.27 5.46 2.57
C ALA A 46 -2.43 4.96 1.68
N VAL A 47 -2.52 3.64 1.46
CA VAL A 47 -3.66 2.99 0.78
C VAL A 47 -4.98 3.30 1.50
N ASN A 48 -5.03 3.09 2.81
CA ASN A 48 -6.23 3.34 3.60
C ASN A 48 -6.64 4.82 3.58
N LEU A 49 -5.69 5.75 3.63
CA LEU A 49 -5.93 7.19 3.49
C LEU A 49 -6.45 7.54 2.10
N ASN A 50 -5.87 6.96 1.05
CA ASN A 50 -6.33 7.16 -0.32
C ASN A 50 -7.78 6.69 -0.48
N ASN A 51 -8.14 5.56 0.12
CA ASN A 51 -9.52 5.06 0.13
C ASN A 51 -10.46 5.98 0.89
N TRP A 52 -10.04 6.49 2.05
CA TRP A 52 -10.85 7.43 2.81
C TRP A 52 -11.07 8.75 2.05
N LEU A 53 -10.04 9.27 1.38
CA LEU A 53 -10.15 10.47 0.55
C LEU A 53 -10.97 10.24 -0.73
N SER A 54 -10.92 9.04 -1.28
CA SER A 54 -11.70 8.64 -2.46
C SER A 54 -13.14 8.25 -2.10
N ALA A 55 -13.42 7.98 -0.82
CA ALA A 55 -14.76 7.77 -0.31
C ALA A 55 -15.48 9.12 -0.21
N ASP A 56 -16.02 9.55 -1.35
CA ASP A 56 -16.83 10.75 -1.47
C ASP A 56 -17.92 10.79 -0.38
N PRO A 57 -17.99 11.82 0.48
CA PRO A 57 -19.10 11.98 1.40
C PRO A 57 -20.32 12.36 0.56
N LYS A 58 -21.09 11.35 0.16
CA LYS A 58 -22.40 11.52 -0.49
C LYS A 58 -23.14 12.65 0.23
N PRO A 59 -23.45 13.78 -0.43
CA PRO A 59 -24.24 14.82 0.21
C PRO A 59 -25.59 14.20 0.57
N LEU A 60 -25.89 14.16 1.87
CA LEU A 60 -27.20 13.82 2.39
C LEU A 60 -28.20 14.79 1.76
N LYS A 61 -29.11 14.21 0.99
CA LYS A 61 -30.10 14.88 0.15
C LYS A 61 -31.15 15.59 0.98
#